data_AF-A0AAE0WWU1-F1
#
_entry.id   AF-A0AAE0WWU1-F1
#
_cell.length_a   1.000
_cell.length_b   1.000
_cell.length_c   1.000
_cell.angle_alpha   90.00
_cell.angle_beta   90.00
_cell.angle_gamma   90.00
#
_symmetry.space_group_name_H-M   'P 1'
#
loop_
_entity.id
_entity.type
_entity.pdbx_description
1 polymer ?
#
loop_
_entity_poly.entity_id
_entity_poly.type
_entity_poly.pdbx_seq_one_letter_code
_entity_poly.pdbx_strand_id
1 'polypeptide(L)'
;MSEELDDEVLSINSIYGDSTLTASSDGPLIHILVLPTQKDISIRVNFAVDYPESPPSILGTHHVGDNVAKGTGSDLVDLVREVLAEVYIPGSPCIFDLIEEAGQRLQQLDLGSSEPEDERPHDAQRDGQLSTLNRISNEVPDVSQSMDNFGEPPPWTSSDVVTEKKSIFIARAVAVSSVGEAKQFLAHLLSTNKKVAKATHNITAWRVQGQNDVKYQDCDDDGETAAGSRLLHLLELMNAWNVMVVVTRWYGGVQLGPDRFRIINQTAREAVIKGELVEEVGGKDGSKKKGKR
;
A
#
# COMPACT_ATOMS: atom_id res chain seq x y z
N MET A 1 24.49 8.72 -1.74
CA MET A 1 23.06 8.42 -1.53
C MET A 1 23.02 7.07 -0.82
N SER A 2 22.20 6.91 0.23
CA SER A 2 22.07 5.61 0.86
C SER A 2 21.30 4.67 -0.07
N GLU A 3 21.70 3.39 -0.13
CA GLU A 3 21.01 2.35 -0.91
C GLU A 3 19.51 2.32 -0.54
N GLU A 4 19.20 2.55 0.73
CA GLU A 4 17.82 2.58 1.23
C GLU A 4 16.97 3.73 0.67
N LEU A 5 17.56 4.90 0.42
CA LEU A 5 16.83 6.01 -0.22
C LEU A 5 16.51 5.68 -1.67
N ASP A 6 17.47 5.11 -2.40
CA ASP A 6 17.27 4.69 -3.80
C ASP A 6 16.16 3.64 -3.88
N ASP A 7 16.17 2.67 -2.95
CA ASP A 7 15.15 1.63 -2.84
C ASP A 7 13.76 2.19 -2.48
N GLU A 8 13.70 3.16 -1.55
CA GLU A 8 12.44 3.82 -1.19
C GLU A 8 11.89 4.64 -2.36
N VAL A 9 12.73 5.41 -3.06
CA VAL A 9 12.34 6.17 -4.27
C VAL A 9 11.72 5.23 -5.30
N LEU A 10 12.38 4.11 -5.59
CA LEU A 10 11.86 3.12 -6.54
C LEU A 10 10.55 2.50 -6.03
N SER A 11 10.44 2.21 -4.73
CA SER A 11 9.22 1.67 -4.13
C SER A 11 8.05 2.66 -4.26
N ILE A 12 8.23 3.92 -3.86
CA ILE A 12 7.22 4.98 -3.97
C ILE A 12 6.77 5.15 -5.41
N ASN A 13 7.72 5.22 -6.34
CA ASN A 13 7.40 5.38 -7.76
C ASN A 13 6.69 4.14 -8.34
N SER A 14 7.01 2.93 -7.85
CA SER A 14 6.29 1.71 -8.24
C SER A 14 4.84 1.66 -7.76
N ILE A 15 4.52 2.37 -6.66
CA ILE A 15 3.17 2.44 -6.09
C ILE A 15 2.38 3.53 -6.82
N TYR A 16 2.88 4.77 -6.76
CA TYR A 16 2.14 5.98 -7.14
C TYR A 16 2.43 6.49 -8.56
N GLY A 17 3.46 5.97 -9.23
CA GLY A 17 3.90 6.37 -10.56
C GLY A 17 5.32 6.98 -10.60
N ASP A 18 5.97 6.92 -11.76
CA ASP A 18 7.41 7.18 -11.96
C ASP A 18 7.89 8.59 -11.57
N SER A 19 6.98 9.54 -11.37
CA SER A 19 7.29 10.94 -11.07
C SER A 19 6.90 11.39 -9.67
N THR A 20 6.53 10.47 -8.77
CA THR A 20 6.05 10.82 -7.43
C THR A 20 7.18 11.34 -6.55
N LEU A 21 8.32 10.67 -6.52
CA LEU A 21 9.52 11.12 -5.81
C LEU A 21 10.71 11.15 -6.78
N THR A 22 11.25 12.34 -7.05
CA THR A 22 12.29 12.55 -8.06
C THR A 22 13.44 13.41 -7.54
N ALA A 23 14.66 13.14 -7.98
CA ALA A 23 15.82 13.95 -7.61
C ALA A 23 15.70 15.37 -8.20
N SER A 24 16.05 16.39 -7.39
CA SER A 24 16.07 17.79 -7.79
C SER A 24 17.42 18.19 -8.37
N SER A 25 17.43 19.19 -9.27
CA SER A 25 18.66 19.84 -9.73
C SER A 25 19.34 20.68 -8.64
N ASP A 26 18.62 21.01 -7.57
CA ASP A 26 19.09 21.90 -6.49
C ASP A 26 20.13 21.24 -5.58
N GLY A 27 20.26 19.90 -5.60
CA GLY A 27 21.27 19.19 -4.82
C GLY A 27 21.05 17.68 -4.78
N PRO A 28 22.10 16.89 -4.49
CA PRO A 28 22.04 15.42 -4.59
C PRO A 28 21.18 14.75 -3.51
N LEU A 29 20.82 15.46 -2.44
CA LEU A 29 19.95 14.94 -1.38
C LEU A 29 18.57 15.59 -1.39
N ILE A 30 18.32 16.49 -2.35
CA ILE A 30 17.05 17.19 -2.48
C ILE A 30 16.21 16.47 -3.51
N HIS A 31 15.00 16.12 -3.13
CA HIS A 31 14.02 15.48 -3.98
C HIS A 31 12.74 16.32 -4.03
N ILE A 32 12.01 16.17 -5.13
CA ILE A 32 10.68 16.71 -5.33
C ILE A 32 9.68 15.59 -5.08
N LEU A 33 8.85 15.76 -4.06
CA LEU A 33 7.72 14.89 -3.75
C LEU A 33 6.45 15.52 -4.29
N VAL A 34 5.81 14.87 -5.27
CA VAL A 34 4.47 15.22 -5.75
C VAL A 34 3.46 14.46 -4.90
N LEU A 35 2.50 15.15 -4.29
CA LEU A 35 1.47 14.47 -3.49
C LEU A 35 0.47 13.76 -4.42
N PRO A 36 0.29 12.43 -4.33
CA PRO A 36 -0.59 11.69 -5.24
C PRO A 36 -2.06 12.15 -5.15
N THR A 37 -2.51 12.52 -3.96
CA THR A 37 -3.87 13.04 -3.70
C THR A 37 -4.10 14.42 -4.31
N GLN A 38 -3.05 15.23 -4.47
CA GLN A 38 -3.10 16.58 -5.06
C GLN A 38 -1.90 16.79 -5.98
N LYS A 39 -2.01 16.33 -7.24
CA LYS A 39 -0.90 16.33 -8.21
C LYS A 39 -0.35 17.71 -8.58
N ASP A 40 -1.11 18.77 -8.30
CA ASP A 40 -0.68 20.16 -8.51
C ASP A 40 0.24 20.67 -7.38
N ILE A 41 0.37 19.90 -6.30
CA ILE A 41 1.21 20.21 -5.15
C ILE A 41 2.46 19.34 -5.18
N SER A 42 3.61 20.00 -5.12
CA SER A 42 4.90 19.35 -4.91
C SER A 42 5.74 20.06 -3.87
N ILE A 43 6.52 19.27 -3.16
CA ILE A 43 7.26 19.68 -1.96
C ILE A 43 8.73 19.31 -2.15
N ARG A 44 9.62 20.19 -1.71
CA ARG A 44 11.06 19.92 -1.67
C ARG A 44 11.42 19.24 -0.35
N VAL A 45 11.93 18.03 -0.46
CA VAL A 45 12.36 17.19 0.66
C VAL A 45 13.87 17.03 0.58
N ASN A 46 14.58 17.36 1.65
CA ASN A 46 16.02 17.13 1.77
C ASN A 46 16.29 15.97 2.71
N PHE A 47 16.92 14.93 2.21
CA PHE A 47 17.28 13.74 2.97
C PHE A 47 18.61 13.93 3.69
N ALA A 48 18.73 13.34 4.88
CA ALA A 48 19.99 13.26 5.58
C ALA A 48 20.96 12.30 4.87
N VAL A 49 22.26 12.48 5.07
CA VAL A 49 23.29 11.62 4.44
C VAL A 49 23.19 10.16 4.92
N ASP A 50 22.73 10.00 6.16
CA ASP A 50 22.53 8.75 6.90
C ASP A 50 21.06 8.30 6.94
N TYR A 51 20.19 8.86 6.09
CA TYR A 51 18.80 8.41 5.98
C TYR A 51 18.72 6.88 5.72
N PRO A 52 17.86 6.12 6.44
CA PRO A 52 16.78 6.58 7.34
C PRO A 52 17.10 6.66 8.84
N GLU A 53 18.37 6.69 9.26
CA GLU A 53 18.73 6.87 10.68
C GLU A 53 18.43 8.29 11.21
N SER A 54 18.55 9.28 10.31
CA SER A 54 18.15 10.66 10.55
C SER A 54 16.97 11.04 9.65
N PRO A 55 16.01 11.84 10.13
CA PRO A 55 14.82 12.17 9.37
C PRO A 55 15.14 13.06 8.16
N PRO A 56 14.30 13.01 7.11
CA PRO A 56 14.34 14.01 6.07
C PRO A 56 13.84 15.36 6.61
N SER A 57 13.96 16.41 5.79
CA SER A 57 13.57 17.77 6.15
C SER A 57 12.75 18.40 5.03
N ILE A 58 11.62 19.00 5.39
CA ILE A 58 10.75 19.69 4.43
C ILE A 58 11.25 21.12 4.23
N LEU A 59 11.84 21.38 3.05
CA LEU A 59 12.42 22.68 2.71
C LEU A 59 11.37 23.72 2.33
N GLY A 60 10.22 23.28 1.82
CA GLY A 60 9.11 24.13 1.40
C GLY A 60 8.43 23.59 0.14
N THR A 61 7.49 24.35 -0.42
CA THR A 61 6.84 23.97 -1.66
C THR A 61 7.79 24.14 -2.86
N HIS A 62 7.67 23.25 -3.84
CA HIS A 62 8.27 23.39 -5.16
C HIS A 62 7.26 24.00 -6.14
N HIS A 63 6.03 23.49 -6.12
CA HIS A 63 4.91 23.99 -6.89
C HIS A 63 3.62 23.85 -6.08
N VAL A 64 2.77 24.86 -6.17
CA VAL A 64 1.40 24.85 -5.65
C VAL A 64 0.58 25.46 -6.78
N GLY A 65 -0.42 24.74 -7.31
CA GLY A 65 -1.13 25.10 -8.54
C GLY A 65 -1.59 26.57 -8.65
N ASP A 66 -1.88 27.00 -9.88
CA ASP A 66 -2.10 28.43 -10.22
C ASP A 66 -3.29 29.11 -9.48
N ASN A 67 -4.19 28.33 -8.87
CA ASN A 67 -5.42 28.81 -8.23
C ASN A 67 -5.41 28.77 -6.69
N VAL A 68 -4.23 28.79 -6.06
CA VAL A 68 -4.15 28.66 -4.60
C VAL A 68 -4.00 30.02 -3.91
N ALA A 69 -4.75 30.23 -2.83
CA ALA A 69 -4.71 31.45 -2.04
C ALA A 69 -3.32 31.71 -1.44
N LYS A 70 -2.95 32.99 -1.29
CA LYS A 70 -1.68 33.37 -0.64
C LYS A 70 -1.70 32.91 0.83
N GLY A 71 -0.75 32.06 1.21
CA GLY A 71 -0.63 31.52 2.57
C GLY A 71 -0.75 30.00 2.64
N THR A 72 -1.55 29.39 1.76
CA THR A 72 -1.83 27.94 1.75
C THR A 72 -0.58 27.09 1.57
N GLY A 73 0.43 27.58 0.84
CA GLY A 73 1.71 26.88 0.71
C GLY A 73 2.50 26.79 2.01
N SER A 74 2.36 27.75 2.93
CA SER A 74 3.00 27.70 4.25
C SER A 74 2.27 26.71 5.15
N ASP A 75 0.94 26.80 5.21
CA ASP A 75 0.11 25.93 6.03
C ASP A 75 0.27 24.46 5.62
N LEU A 76 0.33 24.19 4.31
CA LEU A 76 0.64 22.87 3.76
C LEU A 76 2.02 22.37 4.23
N VAL A 77 3.04 23.20 4.15
CA VAL A 77 4.40 22.81 4.53
C VAL A 77 4.48 22.51 6.02
N ASP A 78 3.78 23.29 6.85
CA ASP A 78 3.74 23.08 8.29
C ASP A 78 2.96 21.81 8.65
N LEU A 79 1.85 21.53 7.97
CA LEU A 79 1.14 20.26 8.07
C LEU A 79 2.04 19.07 7.72
N VAL A 80 2.76 19.15 6.60
CA VAL A 80 3.63 18.04 6.15
C VAL A 80 4.82 17.86 7.09
N ARG A 81 5.32 18.93 7.71
CA ARG A 81 6.35 18.84 8.78
C ARG A 81 5.82 18.17 10.03
N GLU A 82 4.61 18.51 10.45
CA GLU A 82 3.93 17.89 11.59
C GLU A 82 3.75 16.39 11.36
N VAL A 83 3.17 16.02 10.21
CA VAL A 83 3.02 14.61 9.82
C VAL A 83 4.36 13.89 9.79
N LEU A 84 5.40 14.49 9.18
CA LEU A 84 6.72 13.88 9.13
C LEU A 84 7.29 13.60 10.53
N ALA A 85 7.08 14.50 11.49
CA ALA A 85 7.52 14.32 12.86
C ALA A 85 6.76 13.19 13.59
N GLU A 86 5.52 12.92 13.20
CA GLU A 86 4.70 11.85 13.77
C GLU A 86 5.02 10.46 13.18
N VAL A 87 5.19 10.37 11.86
CA VAL A 87 5.38 9.09 11.16
C VAL A 87 6.82 8.58 11.16
N TYR A 88 7.79 9.46 11.42
CA TYR A 88 9.20 9.10 11.35
C TYR A 88 9.63 8.20 12.52
N ILE A 89 10.30 7.10 12.17
CA ILE A 89 10.93 6.19 13.13
C ILE A 89 12.39 5.97 12.66
N PRO A 90 13.40 6.21 13.51
CA PRO A 90 14.80 5.98 13.15
C PRO A 90 15.06 4.57 12.63
N GLY A 91 15.81 4.49 11.53
CA GLY A 91 16.14 3.24 10.85
C GLY A 91 14.99 2.67 10.01
N SER A 92 13.90 3.43 9.81
CA SER A 92 12.76 3.04 8.98
C SER A 92 12.45 4.08 7.91
N PRO A 93 12.32 3.68 6.64
CA PRO A 93 11.80 4.53 5.57
C PRO A 93 10.38 5.00 5.89
N CYS A 94 10.04 6.24 5.54
CA CYS A 94 8.84 6.91 6.05
C CYS A 94 8.07 7.72 5.01
N ILE A 95 8.52 7.77 3.76
CA ILE A 95 7.89 8.61 2.73
C ILE A 95 6.50 8.09 2.35
N PHE A 96 6.30 6.77 2.34
CA PHE A 96 4.97 6.19 2.13
C PHE A 96 4.00 6.67 3.20
N ASP A 97 4.39 6.54 4.47
CA ASP A 97 3.54 6.90 5.61
C ASP A 97 3.29 8.42 5.65
N LEU A 98 4.29 9.23 5.29
CA LEU A 98 4.16 10.66 5.09
C LEU A 98 3.13 11.00 4.01
N ILE A 99 3.19 10.34 2.85
CA ILE A 99 2.27 10.57 1.73
C ILE A 99 0.83 10.27 2.14
N GLU A 100 0.61 9.10 2.76
CA GLU A 100 -0.72 8.65 3.14
C GLU A 100 -1.34 9.57 4.20
N GLU A 101 -0.62 9.84 5.29
CA GLU A 101 -1.14 10.64 6.40
C GLU A 101 -1.31 12.11 5.99
N ALA A 102 -0.36 12.70 5.24
CA ALA A 102 -0.51 14.07 4.74
C ALA A 102 -1.67 14.17 3.74
N GLY A 103 -1.83 13.18 2.87
CA GLY A 103 -2.93 13.13 1.91
C GLY A 103 -4.30 13.05 2.60
N GLN A 104 -4.42 12.24 3.65
CA GLN A 104 -5.64 12.11 4.43
C GLN A 104 -6.00 13.42 5.15
N ARG A 105 -5.02 14.08 5.79
CA ARG A 105 -5.26 15.37 6.46
C ARG A 105 -5.63 16.48 5.48
N LEU A 106 -4.98 16.53 4.31
CA LEU A 106 -5.31 17.51 3.27
C LEU A 106 -6.75 17.34 2.75
N GLN A 107 -7.21 16.12 2.54
CA GLN A 107 -8.60 15.87 2.15
C GLN A 107 -9.59 16.35 3.22
N GLN A 108 -9.28 16.18 4.51
CA GLN A 108 -10.13 16.67 5.60
C GLN A 108 -10.20 18.21 5.65
N LEU A 109 -9.12 18.89 5.28
CA LEU A 109 -9.09 20.36 5.20
C LEU A 109 -9.87 20.91 3.99
N ASP A 110 -9.91 20.17 2.88
CA ASP A 110 -10.62 20.54 1.63
C ASP A 110 -12.15 20.25 1.70
N LEU A 111 -12.57 19.31 2.56
CA LEU A 111 -13.98 18.99 2.81
C LEU A 111 -14.74 20.02 3.67
N GLY A 112 -14.12 21.18 3.95
CA GLY A 112 -14.71 22.28 4.73
C GLY A 112 -15.49 23.33 3.93
N SER A 113 -15.60 23.21 2.59
CA SER A 113 -16.26 24.22 1.75
C SER A 113 -17.29 23.66 0.74
N SER A 114 -18.42 23.11 1.23
CA SER A 114 -19.79 23.32 0.70
C SER A 114 -20.84 22.36 1.30
N GLU A 115 -21.55 22.86 2.32
CA GLU A 115 -22.95 22.59 2.81
C GLU A 115 -23.49 21.17 3.10
N PRO A 116 -24.62 21.05 3.85
CA PRO A 116 -24.94 21.59 5.17
C PRO A 116 -25.26 20.47 6.20
N GLU A 117 -25.31 20.85 7.47
CA GLU A 117 -25.76 20.02 8.60
C GLU A 117 -27.16 19.43 8.36
N ASP A 118 -27.36 18.15 8.69
CA ASP A 118 -28.62 17.73 9.30
C ASP A 118 -28.49 16.46 10.18
N GLU A 119 -28.89 16.67 11.43
CA GLU A 119 -29.48 15.77 12.43
C GLU A 119 -28.73 14.52 12.93
N ARG A 120 -28.08 14.70 14.09
CA ARG A 120 -28.07 13.70 15.18
C ARG A 120 -29.43 13.73 15.90
N PRO A 121 -29.92 12.56 16.36
CA PRO A 121 -30.65 12.53 17.63
C PRO A 121 -29.84 11.86 18.75
N HIS A 122 -29.93 12.49 19.92
CA HIS A 122 -29.39 12.11 21.21
C HIS A 122 -30.05 10.87 21.85
N ASP A 123 -29.21 10.14 22.59
CA ASP A 123 -29.39 9.47 23.90
C ASP A 123 -30.57 8.52 24.18
N ALA A 124 -30.20 7.30 24.60
CA ALA A 124 -30.79 6.65 25.76
C ALA A 124 -29.75 5.74 26.48
N GLN A 125 -29.38 6.12 27.70
CA GLN A 125 -28.63 5.32 28.67
C GLN A 125 -29.36 4.02 29.05
N ARG A 126 -28.60 2.95 29.34
CA ARG A 126 -28.83 2.13 30.54
C ARG A 126 -27.65 1.21 30.90
N ASP A 127 -27.14 1.47 32.09
CA ASP A 127 -26.43 0.63 33.08
C ASP A 127 -26.10 -0.84 32.76
N GLY A 128 -24.80 -1.15 32.86
CA GLY A 128 -24.24 -1.91 33.99
C GLY A 128 -24.44 -3.43 34.04
N GLN A 129 -23.40 -4.20 33.71
CA GLN A 129 -22.86 -5.21 34.64
C GLN A 129 -21.49 -5.77 34.21
N LEU A 130 -20.52 -5.70 35.12
CA LEU A 130 -19.32 -6.54 35.12
C LEU A 130 -19.73 -8.01 35.20
N SER A 131 -19.15 -8.87 34.36
CA SER A 131 -18.81 -10.24 34.78
C SER A 131 -17.78 -10.91 33.85
N THR A 132 -16.71 -11.37 34.50
CA THR A 132 -15.91 -12.57 34.17
C THR A 132 -14.90 -12.52 33.02
N LEU A 133 -13.66 -12.19 33.42
CA LEU A 133 -12.43 -12.68 32.79
C LEU A 133 -12.51 -14.20 32.60
N ASN A 134 -12.51 -14.67 31.35
CA ASN A 134 -12.14 -16.06 31.06
C ASN A 134 -11.05 -16.07 29.98
N ARG A 135 -9.89 -16.58 30.38
CA ARG A 135 -8.72 -16.85 29.55
C ARG A 135 -9.12 -17.88 28.49
N ILE A 136 -9.02 -17.54 27.21
CA ILE A 136 -9.07 -18.53 26.14
C ILE A 136 -7.63 -18.84 25.76
N SER A 137 -7.24 -20.05 26.12
CA SER A 137 -6.01 -20.74 25.78
C SER A 137 -5.80 -20.77 24.26
N ASN A 138 -4.56 -20.55 23.83
CA ASN A 138 -4.08 -20.95 22.51
C ASN A 138 -4.29 -22.47 22.34
N GLU A 139 -5.31 -22.87 21.59
CA GLU A 139 -5.39 -24.21 21.00
C GLU A 139 -5.20 -24.06 19.50
N VAL A 140 -4.05 -24.53 19.02
CA VAL A 140 -3.79 -24.78 17.60
C VAL A 140 -4.72 -25.92 17.19
N PRO A 141 -5.62 -25.76 16.21
CA PRO A 141 -6.44 -26.87 15.76
C PRO A 141 -5.55 -27.93 15.11
N ASP A 142 -5.63 -29.16 15.61
CA ASP A 142 -5.03 -30.35 15.01
C ASP A 142 -5.65 -30.59 13.62
N VAL A 143 -4.90 -30.29 12.57
CA VAL A 143 -5.35 -30.39 11.17
C VAL A 143 -5.07 -31.79 10.64
N SER A 144 -5.82 -32.76 11.15
CA SER A 144 -5.98 -34.07 10.51
C SER A 144 -7.39 -34.23 9.94
N GLN A 145 -7.90 -33.19 9.27
CA GLN A 145 -9.05 -33.29 8.38
C GLN A 145 -8.56 -33.63 6.98
N SER A 146 -9.10 -34.71 6.43
CA SER A 146 -8.77 -35.30 5.14
C SER A 146 -8.73 -34.27 4.00
N MET A 147 -7.71 -34.38 3.14
CA MET A 147 -7.40 -33.47 2.02
C MET A 147 -8.49 -33.36 0.93
N ASP A 148 -9.62 -34.06 1.08
CA ASP A 148 -10.64 -34.22 0.04
C ASP A 148 -11.76 -33.16 0.06
N ASN A 149 -11.71 -32.15 0.95
CA ASN A 149 -12.85 -31.25 1.18
C ASN A 149 -12.65 -29.77 0.80
N PHE A 150 -11.58 -29.42 0.08
CA PHE A 150 -11.28 -28.02 -0.27
C PHE A 150 -11.94 -27.52 -1.58
N GLY A 151 -12.75 -28.34 -2.25
CA GLY A 151 -13.38 -27.96 -3.52
C GLY A 151 -12.39 -27.86 -4.68
N GLU A 152 -12.80 -27.21 -5.77
CA GLU A 152 -11.93 -26.96 -6.93
C GLU A 152 -10.89 -25.88 -6.58
N PRO A 153 -9.62 -26.03 -7.02
CA PRO A 153 -8.60 -25.04 -6.75
C PRO A 153 -8.99 -23.67 -7.35
N PRO A 154 -8.83 -22.57 -6.59
CA PRO A 154 -9.10 -21.25 -7.13
C PRO A 154 -8.20 -20.94 -8.33
N PRO A 155 -8.68 -20.19 -9.33
CA PRO A 155 -7.95 -19.88 -10.56
C PRO A 155 -6.90 -18.79 -10.32
N TRP A 156 -5.88 -19.09 -9.52
CA TRP A 156 -4.79 -18.17 -9.20
C TRP A 156 -3.97 -17.82 -10.44
N THR A 157 -3.85 -16.54 -10.74
CA THR A 157 -2.85 -16.01 -11.67
C THR A 157 -1.58 -15.64 -10.91
N SER A 158 -0.44 -16.18 -11.34
CA SER A 158 0.85 -15.95 -10.66
C SER A 158 1.72 -14.96 -11.44
N SER A 159 2.43 -14.11 -10.71
CA SER A 159 3.60 -13.36 -11.22
C SER A 159 4.78 -14.27 -11.53
N ASP A 160 5.78 -13.74 -12.23
CA ASP A 160 7.09 -14.37 -12.37
C ASP A 160 7.81 -14.43 -11.01
N VAL A 161 8.69 -15.43 -10.86
CA VAL A 161 9.47 -15.59 -9.62
C VAL A 161 10.57 -14.54 -9.58
N VAL A 162 10.52 -13.65 -8.59
CA VAL A 162 11.58 -12.67 -8.34
C VAL A 162 12.48 -13.17 -7.22
N THR A 163 13.79 -13.10 -7.43
CA THR A 163 14.80 -13.44 -6.41
C THR A 163 15.71 -12.26 -6.18
N GLU A 164 15.82 -11.80 -4.93
CA GLU A 164 16.68 -10.68 -4.52
C GLU A 164 17.41 -11.03 -3.22
N LYS A 165 18.73 -10.87 -3.17
CA LYS A 165 19.62 -11.28 -2.06
C LYS A 165 19.20 -12.61 -1.39
N LYS A 166 18.89 -13.63 -2.21
CA LYS A 166 18.38 -15.00 -1.85
C LYS A 166 16.94 -15.06 -1.31
N SER A 167 16.29 -13.93 -1.06
CA SER A 167 14.86 -13.90 -0.82
C SER A 167 14.11 -14.16 -2.12
N ILE A 168 13.02 -14.93 -2.04
CA ILE A 168 12.20 -15.30 -3.20
C ILE A 168 10.79 -14.74 -2.99
N PHE A 169 10.22 -14.15 -4.03
CA PHE A 169 8.89 -13.55 -4.04
C PHE A 169 8.05 -14.13 -5.17
N ILE A 170 6.80 -14.48 -4.85
CA ILE A 170 5.78 -14.85 -5.82
C ILE A 170 4.45 -14.26 -5.37
N ALA A 171 3.88 -13.36 -6.18
CA ALA A 171 2.51 -12.90 -6.03
C ALA A 171 1.53 -13.81 -6.77
N ARG A 172 0.35 -14.01 -6.16
CA ARG A 172 -0.81 -14.67 -6.75
C ARG A 172 -2.01 -13.76 -6.63
N ALA A 173 -2.73 -13.55 -7.72
CA ALA A 173 -3.96 -12.78 -7.76
C ALA A 173 -5.12 -13.66 -8.22
N VAL A 174 -6.32 -13.41 -7.72
CA VAL A 174 -7.53 -14.15 -8.09
C VAL A 174 -8.75 -13.24 -7.99
N ALA A 175 -9.71 -13.42 -8.89
CA ALA A 175 -11.01 -12.77 -8.80
C ALA A 175 -11.81 -13.35 -7.63
N VAL A 176 -12.49 -12.49 -6.87
CA VAL A 176 -13.33 -12.86 -5.72
C VAL A 176 -14.59 -12.00 -5.69
N SER A 177 -15.75 -12.61 -5.42
CA SER A 177 -17.05 -11.95 -5.37
C SER A 177 -17.55 -11.69 -3.94
N SER A 178 -16.86 -12.21 -2.92
CA SER A 178 -17.25 -12.02 -1.52
C SER A 178 -16.06 -12.12 -0.56
N VAL A 179 -16.21 -11.53 0.62
CA VAL A 179 -15.22 -11.67 1.72
C VAL A 179 -15.04 -13.14 2.12
N GLY A 180 -16.14 -13.91 2.11
CA GLY A 180 -16.11 -15.34 2.43
C GLY A 180 -15.28 -16.13 1.43
N GLU A 181 -15.42 -15.84 0.13
CA GLU A 181 -14.65 -16.47 -0.93
C GLU A 181 -13.15 -16.14 -0.84
N ALA A 182 -12.79 -14.88 -0.61
CA ALA A 182 -11.39 -14.49 -0.39
C ALA A 182 -10.74 -15.29 0.75
N LYS A 183 -11.43 -15.41 1.89
CA LYS A 183 -10.95 -16.21 3.04
C LYS A 183 -10.84 -17.70 2.70
N GLN A 184 -11.80 -18.24 1.96
CA GLN A 184 -11.77 -19.64 1.52
C GLN A 184 -10.61 -19.91 0.56
N PHE A 185 -10.36 -19.02 -0.39
CA PHE A 185 -9.27 -19.16 -1.35
C PHE A 185 -7.90 -19.09 -0.68
N LEU A 186 -7.72 -18.19 0.29
CA LEU A 186 -6.52 -18.16 1.13
C LEU A 186 -6.33 -19.47 1.90
N ALA A 187 -7.38 -19.93 2.58
CA ALA A 187 -7.33 -21.18 3.35
C ALA A 187 -7.00 -22.39 2.46
N HIS A 188 -7.58 -22.45 1.25
CA HIS A 188 -7.24 -23.47 0.25
C HIS A 188 -5.76 -23.39 -0.13
N LEU A 189 -5.24 -22.20 -0.45
CA LEU A 189 -3.84 -22.02 -0.85
C LEU A 189 -2.88 -22.51 0.25
N LEU A 190 -3.14 -22.14 1.50
CA LEU A 190 -2.32 -22.52 2.64
C LEU A 190 -2.44 -24.01 3.00
N SER A 191 -3.61 -24.64 2.83
CA SER A 191 -3.80 -26.06 3.15
C SER A 191 -3.21 -26.98 2.08
N THR A 192 -3.31 -26.60 0.80
CA THR A 192 -2.93 -27.46 -0.33
C THR A 192 -1.49 -27.24 -0.78
N ASN A 193 -0.90 -26.05 -0.54
CA ASN A 193 0.47 -25.75 -0.94
C ASN A 193 1.41 -25.64 0.27
N LYS A 194 2.05 -26.78 0.61
CA LYS A 194 2.99 -26.87 1.74
C LYS A 194 4.19 -25.92 1.66
N LYS A 195 4.60 -25.48 0.46
CA LYS A 195 5.71 -24.52 0.33
C LYS A 195 5.28 -23.10 0.71
N VAL A 196 4.06 -22.73 0.33
CA VAL A 196 3.44 -21.44 0.67
C VAL A 196 3.09 -21.40 2.17
N ALA A 197 2.52 -22.49 2.69
CA ALA A 197 2.21 -22.62 4.12
C ALA A 197 3.44 -22.50 5.05
N LYS A 198 4.62 -22.83 4.54
CA LYS A 198 5.91 -22.75 5.26
C LYS A 198 6.74 -21.54 4.84
N ALA A 199 6.19 -20.63 4.05
CA ALA A 199 6.88 -19.41 3.68
C ALA A 199 7.12 -18.53 4.91
N THR A 200 8.03 -17.56 4.78
CA THR A 200 8.30 -16.63 5.87
C THR A 200 7.13 -15.67 6.06
N HIS A 201 6.57 -15.19 4.95
CA HIS A 201 5.42 -14.29 4.93
C HIS A 201 4.50 -14.61 3.75
N ASN A 202 3.19 -14.51 3.97
CA ASN A 202 2.11 -14.57 3.00
C ASN A 202 1.26 -13.32 3.15
N ILE A 203 1.81 -12.21 2.66
CA ILE A 203 1.18 -10.89 2.74
C ILE A 203 -0.08 -10.90 1.89
N THR A 204 -1.20 -10.42 2.43
CA THR A 204 -2.47 -10.41 1.70
C THR A 204 -3.09 -9.03 1.64
N ALA A 205 -3.78 -8.76 0.53
CA ALA A 205 -4.70 -7.64 0.41
C ALA A 205 -5.85 -8.04 -0.51
N TRP A 206 -7.05 -7.57 -0.21
CA TRP A 206 -8.21 -7.82 -1.05
C TRP A 206 -9.19 -6.66 -0.99
N ARG A 207 -9.94 -6.50 -2.09
CA ARG A 207 -11.00 -5.51 -2.24
C ARG A 207 -12.19 -6.17 -2.90
N VAL A 208 -13.36 -6.10 -2.28
CA VAL A 208 -14.59 -6.76 -2.72
C VAL A 208 -15.73 -5.76 -2.70
N GLN A 209 -16.45 -5.68 -3.82
CA GLN A 209 -17.70 -4.94 -3.93
C GLN A 209 -18.85 -5.94 -3.73
N GLY A 210 -19.50 -5.86 -2.58
CA GLY A 210 -20.63 -6.69 -2.22
C GLY A 210 -21.94 -6.25 -2.87
N GLN A 211 -23.03 -6.88 -2.44
CA GLN A 211 -24.37 -6.48 -2.87
C GLN A 211 -24.70 -5.06 -2.38
N ASN A 212 -25.55 -4.36 -3.13
CA ASN A 212 -25.99 -2.98 -2.84
C ASN A 212 -24.83 -1.96 -2.75
N ASP A 213 -23.76 -2.17 -3.52
CA ASP A 213 -22.60 -1.26 -3.58
C ASP A 213 -21.80 -1.12 -2.27
N VAL A 214 -21.98 -2.05 -1.33
CA VAL A 214 -21.18 -2.07 -0.10
C VAL A 214 -19.76 -2.55 -0.42
N LYS A 215 -18.77 -1.73 -0.10
CA LYS A 215 -17.35 -2.00 -0.36
C LYS A 215 -16.65 -2.51 0.88
N TYR A 216 -15.96 -3.63 0.74
CA TYR A 216 -15.14 -4.24 1.79
C TYR A 216 -13.70 -4.35 1.29
N GLN A 217 -12.75 -4.07 2.17
CA GLN A 217 -11.33 -4.26 1.90
C GLN A 217 -10.58 -4.51 3.19
N ASP A 218 -9.51 -5.28 3.11
CA ASP A 218 -8.68 -5.65 4.26
C ASP A 218 -7.30 -6.12 3.78
N CYS A 219 -6.33 -6.16 4.69
CA CYS A 219 -4.98 -6.63 4.42
C CYS A 219 -4.33 -7.27 5.65
N ASP A 220 -3.34 -8.12 5.41
CA ASP A 220 -2.52 -8.76 6.45
C ASP A 220 -1.05 -8.71 6.04
N ASP A 221 -0.19 -8.25 6.94
CA ASP A 221 1.26 -8.20 6.78
C ASP A 221 1.90 -9.59 6.87
N ASP A 222 1.26 -10.55 7.57
CA ASP A 222 1.84 -11.86 7.95
C ASP A 222 3.28 -11.74 8.52
N GLY A 223 3.51 -10.72 9.35
CA GLY A 223 4.81 -10.45 9.97
C GLY A 223 5.81 -9.65 9.10
N GLU A 224 5.49 -9.35 7.85
CA GLU A 224 6.23 -8.40 7.01
C GLU A 224 5.68 -6.99 7.25
N THR A 225 6.14 -6.34 8.33
CA THR A 225 5.56 -5.07 8.82
C THR A 225 5.34 -4.04 7.71
N ALA A 226 4.10 -3.53 7.65
CA ALA A 226 3.59 -2.50 6.75
C ALA A 226 3.61 -2.87 5.25
N ALA A 227 3.70 -4.15 4.91
CA ALA A 227 3.61 -4.61 3.52
C ALA A 227 2.17 -4.76 3.03
N GLY A 228 1.26 -5.22 3.88
CA GLY A 228 -0.16 -5.45 3.59
C GLY A 228 -0.90 -4.15 3.29
N SER A 229 -0.69 -3.10 4.09
CA SER A 229 -1.28 -1.78 3.84
C SER A 229 -0.80 -1.18 2.52
N ARG A 230 0.51 -1.26 2.23
CA ARG A 230 1.09 -0.83 0.94
C ARG A 230 0.52 -1.62 -0.24
N LEU A 231 0.35 -2.93 -0.07
CA LEU A 231 -0.24 -3.80 -1.07
C LEU A 231 -1.73 -3.48 -1.30
N LEU A 232 -2.49 -3.19 -0.26
CA LEU A 232 -3.88 -2.74 -0.38
C LEU A 232 -3.96 -1.41 -1.11
N HIS A 233 -3.11 -0.46 -0.75
CA HIS A 233 -3.03 0.84 -1.41
C HIS A 233 -2.72 0.72 -2.91
N LEU A 234 -1.81 -0.20 -3.29
CA LEU A 234 -1.58 -0.52 -4.70
C LEU A 234 -2.87 -0.95 -5.42
N LEU A 235 -3.69 -1.80 -4.81
CA LEU A 235 -4.97 -2.22 -5.39
C LEU A 235 -5.96 -1.05 -5.51
N GLU A 236 -5.95 -0.12 -4.57
CA GLU A 236 -6.75 1.12 -4.63
C GLU A 236 -6.35 1.99 -5.82
N LEU A 237 -5.05 2.25 -5.99
CA LEU A 237 -4.52 3.02 -7.12
C LEU A 237 -4.81 2.38 -8.48
N MET A 238 -4.78 1.06 -8.53
CA MET A 238 -5.14 0.30 -9.73
C MET A 238 -6.66 0.21 -9.96
N ASN A 239 -7.48 0.78 -9.06
CA ASN A 239 -8.93 0.62 -9.02
C ASN A 239 -9.37 -0.86 -9.14
N ALA A 240 -8.58 -1.76 -8.57
CA ALA A 240 -8.80 -3.19 -8.64
C ALA A 240 -9.85 -3.58 -7.59
N TRP A 241 -11.04 -3.96 -8.05
CA TRP A 241 -12.14 -4.46 -7.23
C TRP A 241 -12.42 -5.92 -7.53
N ASN A 242 -13.02 -6.61 -6.57
CA ASN A 242 -13.33 -8.04 -6.66
C ASN A 242 -12.06 -8.88 -6.90
N VAL A 243 -11.00 -8.52 -6.18
CA VAL A 243 -9.67 -9.14 -6.32
C VAL A 243 -9.09 -9.44 -4.95
N MET A 244 -8.39 -10.57 -4.87
CA MET A 244 -7.51 -10.93 -3.77
C MET A 244 -6.09 -11.15 -4.30
N VAL A 245 -5.10 -10.60 -3.59
CA VAL A 245 -3.68 -10.83 -3.85
C VAL A 245 -3.02 -11.44 -2.62
N VAL A 246 -2.16 -12.42 -2.85
CA VAL A 246 -1.26 -13.03 -1.86
C VAL A 246 0.17 -12.94 -2.38
N VAL A 247 1.03 -12.17 -1.71
CA VAL A 247 2.46 -12.13 -2.00
C VAL A 247 3.19 -13.02 -1.01
N THR A 248 3.72 -14.14 -1.50
CA THR A 248 4.50 -15.06 -0.69
C THR A 248 5.97 -14.70 -0.76
N ARG A 249 6.61 -14.47 0.39
CA ARG A 249 8.05 -14.27 0.54
C ARG A 249 8.69 -15.44 1.30
N TRP A 250 9.76 -15.96 0.75
CA TRP A 250 10.71 -16.83 1.46
C TRP A 250 11.97 -16.01 1.78
N TYR A 251 12.29 -15.87 3.08
CA TYR A 251 13.44 -15.10 3.54
C TYR A 251 14.78 -15.76 3.19
N GLY A 252 15.67 -14.97 2.58
CA GLY A 252 16.97 -15.44 2.08
C GLY A 252 18.13 -15.39 3.08
N GLY A 253 17.89 -14.91 4.30
CA GLY A 253 18.93 -14.70 5.31
C GLY A 253 19.55 -13.29 5.31
N VAL A 254 19.14 -12.41 4.39
CA VAL A 254 19.62 -11.02 4.29
C VAL A 254 18.45 -10.05 4.36
N GLN A 255 18.54 -9.06 5.24
CA GLN A 255 17.55 -7.98 5.32
C GLN A 255 17.61 -7.14 4.05
N LEU A 256 16.45 -6.93 3.42
CA LEU A 256 16.33 -6.15 2.19
C LEU A 256 16.03 -4.67 2.46
N GLY A 257 15.78 -4.28 3.71
CA GLY A 257 15.36 -2.91 4.02
C GLY A 257 14.11 -2.50 3.21
N PRO A 258 13.97 -1.23 2.80
CA PRO A 258 12.88 -0.75 1.95
C PRO A 258 12.68 -1.52 0.63
N ASP A 259 13.74 -2.08 0.05
CA ASP A 259 13.68 -2.69 -1.30
C ASP A 259 12.63 -3.81 -1.42
N ARG A 260 12.35 -4.49 -0.31
CA ARG A 260 11.30 -5.51 -0.26
C ARG A 260 9.94 -4.97 -0.69
N PHE A 261 9.60 -3.73 -0.33
CA PHE A 261 8.32 -3.12 -0.66
C PHE A 261 8.19 -2.89 -2.16
N ARG A 262 9.26 -2.46 -2.83
CA ARG A 262 9.30 -2.36 -4.30
C ARG A 262 8.99 -3.72 -4.95
N ILE A 263 9.64 -4.78 -4.49
CA ILE A 263 9.46 -6.14 -5.07
C ILE A 263 8.05 -6.68 -4.80
N ILE A 264 7.53 -6.49 -3.58
CA ILE A 264 6.18 -6.90 -3.19
C ILE A 264 5.15 -6.21 -4.08
N ASN A 265 5.23 -4.90 -4.25
CA ASN A 265 4.30 -4.14 -5.09
C ASN A 265 4.46 -4.47 -6.58
N GLN A 266 5.70 -4.61 -7.07
CA GLN A 266 5.96 -4.96 -8.47
C GLN A 266 5.37 -6.32 -8.83
N THR A 267 5.63 -7.36 -8.03
CA THR A 267 5.11 -8.71 -8.27
C THR A 267 3.59 -8.76 -8.15
N ALA A 268 3.00 -8.05 -7.19
CA ALA A 268 1.55 -7.94 -7.07
C ALA A 268 0.89 -7.28 -8.30
N ARG A 269 1.42 -6.13 -8.72
CA ARG A 269 0.95 -5.42 -9.93
C ARG A 269 0.99 -6.34 -11.14
N GLU A 270 2.09 -7.07 -11.31
CA GLU A 270 2.27 -8.03 -12.40
C GLU A 270 1.22 -9.15 -12.38
N ALA A 271 0.96 -9.75 -11.22
CA ALA A 271 -0.05 -10.81 -11.08
C ALA A 271 -1.47 -10.31 -11.39
N VAL A 272 -1.80 -9.10 -10.94
CA VAL A 272 -3.10 -8.46 -11.19
C VAL A 272 -3.30 -8.15 -12.69
N ILE A 273 -2.27 -7.60 -13.35
CA ILE A 273 -2.31 -7.32 -14.80
C ILE A 273 -2.37 -8.61 -15.62
N LYS A 274 -1.52 -9.59 -15.31
CA LYS A 274 -1.53 -10.91 -15.99
C LYS A 274 -2.87 -11.62 -15.85
N GLY A 275 -3.57 -11.40 -14.73
CA GLY A 275 -4.88 -11.97 -14.47
C GLY A 275 -6.05 -11.20 -15.09
N GLU A 276 -5.77 -10.09 -15.79
CA GLU A 276 -6.80 -9.19 -16.35
C GLU A 276 -7.81 -8.71 -15.27
N LEU A 277 -7.34 -8.54 -14.03
CA LEU A 277 -8.17 -8.21 -12.85
C LEU A 277 -8.35 -6.70 -12.64
N VAL A 278 -7.93 -5.91 -13.63
CA VAL A 278 -8.07 -4.46 -13.67
C VAL A 278 -8.47 -4.05 -15.08
N GLU A 279 -9.31 -3.02 -15.19
CA GLU A 279 -9.53 -2.39 -16.47
C GLU A 279 -8.31 -1.52 -16.81
N GLU A 280 -7.66 -1.80 -17.94
CA GLU A 280 -6.55 -1.00 -18.46
C GLU A 280 -6.99 0.46 -18.57
N VAL A 281 -6.45 1.31 -17.69
CA VAL A 281 -6.59 2.77 -17.81
C VAL A 281 -5.77 3.18 -19.02
N GLY A 282 -6.42 3.28 -20.17
CA GLY A 282 -5.79 3.52 -21.47
C GLY A 282 -4.86 4.74 -21.49
N GLY A 283 -3.57 4.52 -21.21
CA GLY A 283 -2.49 5.43 -21.52
C GLY A 283 -2.26 5.42 -23.03
N LYS A 284 -2.87 6.38 -23.75
CA LYS A 284 -2.48 6.69 -25.13
C LYS A 284 -1.08 7.27 -25.13
N ASP A 285 -0.08 6.42 -25.11
CA ASP A 285 1.29 6.84 -25.34
C ASP A 285 1.48 7.06 -26.85
N GLY A 286 1.48 8.33 -27.24
CA GLY A 286 1.56 8.80 -28.61
C GLY A 286 2.94 8.56 -29.22
N SER A 287 3.27 7.32 -29.52
CA SER A 287 4.44 6.97 -30.34
C SER A 287 4.20 7.37 -31.81
N LYS A 288 4.47 8.64 -32.13
CA LYS A 288 4.60 9.13 -33.51
C LYS A 288 5.73 8.38 -34.20
N LYS A 289 5.38 7.30 -34.91
CA LYS A 289 6.26 6.61 -35.86
C LYS A 289 6.62 7.58 -36.98
N LYS A 290 7.86 8.06 -36.96
CA LYS A 290 8.46 8.95 -37.96
C LYS A 290 8.50 8.23 -39.32
N GLY A 291 7.53 8.51 -40.18
CA GLY A 291 7.48 8.01 -41.54
C GLY A 291 8.58 8.62 -42.39
N LYS A 292 9.49 7.77 -42.87
CA LYS A 292 10.54 8.09 -43.84
C LYS A 292 9.90 8.04 -45.24
N ARG A 293 9.81 9.17 -45.93
CA ARG A 293 9.68 9.27 -47.39
C ARG A 293 10.52 10.45 -47.86
#